data_AF-A0A7S4MII0-F1
#
_entry.id   AF-A0A7S4MII0-F1
#
_cell.length_a   1.000
_cell.length_b   1.000
_cell.length_c   1.000
_cell.angle_alpha   90.00
_cell.angle_beta   90.00
_cell.angle_gamma   90.00
#
_symmetry.space_group_name_H-M   'P 1'
#
loop_
_entity.id
_entity.type
_entity.pdbx_description
1 polymer ?
#
loop_
_entity_poly.entity_id
_entity_poly.type
_entity_poly.pdbx_seq_one_letter_code
_entity_poly.pdbx_strand_id
1 'polypeptide(L)'
;FVHYIAKEMTALPVGARVRIEGLVKAKEHNAKRGTVSRASAPEGRVGVKLDDGGAVLAVRPENLERIDDGRGGTRGKGGEGSNQAGESSSLPPPKKKPSSLEPKQRTLKRDNAILREFDGSPDPNLLVLYYHFRDNAFDCFNSSEYHAQMIRYYESGLSVRLVVPRKIGNNDYFLVGLRHSREDKNALCEVAFNCKRSFSGISMLVKQRCFVCHRAGAPHCSGGCRCACYCPGGCEERGRTDHGRLCRLVRESDVTVEEECMQLL
;
A
#
# COMPACT_ATOMS: atom_id res chain seq x y z
N PHE A 1 -0.10 26.55 -11.35
CA PHE A 1 -1.53 26.20 -11.19
C PHE A 1 -1.66 24.73 -11.54
N VAL A 2 -1.57 23.79 -10.61
CA VAL A 2 -2.58 23.46 -9.59
C VAL A 2 -1.89 23.12 -8.26
N HIS A 3 -2.32 23.76 -7.16
CA HIS A 3 -1.97 23.37 -5.80
C HIS A 3 -2.72 22.08 -5.44
N TYR A 4 -2.05 20.94 -5.41
CA TYR A 4 -2.55 19.76 -4.69
C TYR A 4 -1.95 19.81 -3.29
N ILE A 5 -2.66 20.44 -2.36
CA ILE A 5 -2.42 20.23 -0.94
C ILE A 5 -2.86 18.78 -0.68
N ALA A 6 -1.88 17.91 -0.50
CA ALA A 6 -2.11 16.62 0.13
C ALA A 6 -2.73 16.92 1.51
N LYS A 7 -4.06 16.76 1.61
CA LYS A 7 -4.77 16.79 2.89
C LYS A 7 -4.20 15.61 3.66
N GLU A 8 -3.33 15.86 4.63
CA GLU A 8 -2.74 14.85 5.49
C GLU A 8 -3.86 13.93 6.01
N MET A 9 -3.89 12.68 5.54
CA MET A 9 -4.71 11.64 6.17
C MET A 9 -4.06 11.29 7.49
N THR A 10 -4.17 12.16 8.50
CA THR A 10 -3.98 11.78 9.89
C THR A 10 -5.05 10.73 10.20
N ALA A 11 -4.64 9.55 10.66
CA ALA A 11 -5.58 8.55 11.18
C ALA A 11 -6.47 9.24 12.23
N LEU A 12 -7.77 9.28 12.00
CA LEU A 12 -8.71 9.98 12.87
C LEU A 12 -8.71 9.29 14.25
N PRO A 13 -8.33 9.98 15.33
CA PRO A 13 -8.29 9.35 16.64
C PRO A 13 -9.70 8.99 17.09
N VAL A 14 -9.81 7.92 17.89
CA VAL A 14 -11.06 7.59 18.59
C VAL A 14 -11.51 8.80 19.41
N GLY A 15 -12.79 9.15 19.30
CA GLY A 15 -13.36 10.35 19.92
C GLY A 15 -13.29 11.59 19.03
N ALA A 16 -12.64 11.54 17.86
CA ALA A 16 -12.68 12.64 16.90
C ALA A 16 -14.12 12.86 16.38
N ARG A 17 -14.48 14.13 16.23
CA ARG A 17 -15.72 14.57 15.61
C ARG A 17 -15.55 14.59 14.09
N VAL A 18 -16.51 14.00 13.39
CA VAL A 18 -16.45 13.83 11.94
C VAL A 18 -17.80 14.11 11.29
N ARG A 19 -17.75 14.57 10.03
CA ARG A 19 -18.88 14.65 9.11
C ARG A 19 -18.69 13.64 7.99
N ILE A 20 -19.75 12.93 7.64
CA ILE A 20 -19.72 11.94 6.56
C ILE A 20 -20.00 12.62 5.22
N GLU A 21 -19.18 12.35 4.20
CA GLU A 21 -19.38 12.85 2.84
C GLU A 21 -19.00 11.81 1.78
N GLY A 22 -19.57 11.93 0.58
CA GLY A 22 -19.15 11.12 -0.58
C GLY A 22 -19.61 9.65 -0.57
N LEU A 23 -20.53 9.25 0.31
CA LEU A 23 -21.11 7.90 0.23
C LEU A 23 -22.01 7.78 -1.01
N VAL A 24 -21.75 6.75 -1.82
CA VAL A 24 -22.53 6.48 -3.05
C VAL A 24 -23.72 5.56 -2.78
N LYS A 25 -23.54 4.54 -1.93
CA LYS A 25 -24.54 3.50 -1.64
C LYS A 25 -25.47 3.82 -0.48
N ALA A 26 -25.07 4.71 0.42
CA ALA A 26 -25.83 5.10 1.62
C ALA A 26 -25.83 6.63 1.74
N LYS A 27 -26.39 7.30 0.72
CA LYS A 27 -26.37 8.75 0.56
C LYS A 27 -27.11 9.48 1.68
N GLU A 28 -28.08 8.81 2.31
CA GLU A 28 -28.86 9.27 3.45
C GLU A 28 -28.01 9.60 4.69
N HIS A 29 -26.77 9.11 4.75
CA HIS A 29 -25.82 9.43 5.81
C HIS A 29 -24.84 10.57 5.46
N ASN A 30 -24.82 11.05 4.21
CA ASN A 30 -24.01 12.22 3.86
C ASN A 30 -24.50 13.46 4.62
N ALA A 31 -23.58 14.36 4.94
CA ALA A 31 -23.76 15.54 5.79
C ALA A 31 -24.13 15.27 7.26
N LYS A 32 -24.35 14.01 7.67
CA LYS A 32 -24.55 13.66 9.08
C LYS A 32 -23.23 13.75 9.85
N ARG A 33 -23.34 14.09 11.14
CA ARG A 33 -22.22 14.23 12.07
C ARG A 33 -22.19 13.04 13.04
N GLY A 34 -20.99 12.73 13.50
CA GLY A 34 -20.79 11.66 14.46
C GLY A 34 -19.41 11.71 15.10
N THR A 35 -19.15 10.69 15.91
CA THR A 35 -17.92 10.54 16.67
C THR A 35 -17.26 9.21 16.33
N VAL A 36 -15.94 9.22 16.11
CA VAL A 36 -15.16 8.00 15.86
C VAL A 36 -15.24 7.08 17.08
N SER A 37 -15.72 5.86 16.87
CA SER A 37 -15.92 4.83 17.87
C SER A 37 -14.78 3.80 17.85
N ARG A 38 -14.59 3.11 18.99
CA ARG A 38 -13.69 1.93 19.08
C ARG A 38 -14.30 0.65 18.53
N ALA A 39 -15.57 0.67 18.14
CA ALA A 39 -16.24 -0.52 17.63
C ALA A 39 -15.49 -1.10 16.44
N SER A 40 -15.35 -2.43 16.42
CA SER A 40 -14.71 -3.18 15.36
C SER A 40 -15.44 -2.93 14.04
N ALA A 41 -14.80 -2.17 13.15
CA ALA A 41 -15.20 -2.04 11.77
C ALA A 41 -14.40 -3.05 10.92
N PRO A 42 -14.94 -3.51 9.78
CA PRO A 42 -14.16 -4.26 8.80
C PRO A 42 -12.86 -3.52 8.44
N GLU A 43 -11.82 -4.27 8.09
CA GLU A 43 -10.49 -3.75 7.80
C GLU A 43 -10.53 -2.56 6.81
N GLY A 44 -9.80 -1.49 7.13
CA GLY A 44 -9.77 -0.24 6.33
C GLY A 44 -10.97 0.69 6.52
N ARG A 45 -11.92 0.38 7.42
CA ARG A 45 -13.05 1.26 7.75
C ARG A 45 -12.97 1.76 9.19
N VAL A 46 -13.57 2.91 9.43
CA VAL A 46 -13.68 3.57 10.74
C VAL A 46 -15.13 3.47 11.20
N GLY A 47 -15.34 3.00 12.42
CA GLY A 47 -16.65 3.02 13.06
C GLY A 47 -17.02 4.44 13.46
N VAL A 48 -18.11 4.99 12.95
CA VAL A 48 -18.64 6.31 13.31
C VAL A 48 -19.99 6.14 13.99
N LYS A 49 -20.09 6.57 15.24
CA LYS A 49 -21.37 6.67 15.95
C LYS A 49 -22.02 8.00 15.58
N LEU A 50 -23.16 7.96 14.88
CA LEU A 50 -23.90 9.16 14.50
C LEU A 50 -24.54 9.83 15.73
N ASP A 51 -24.72 11.15 15.65
CA ASP A 51 -25.32 11.95 16.72
C ASP A 51 -26.83 11.73 16.85
N ASP A 52 -27.48 11.22 15.78
CA ASP A 52 -28.91 10.92 15.74
C ASP A 52 -29.30 9.67 16.56
N GLY A 53 -28.36 9.12 17.33
CA GLY A 53 -28.59 7.93 18.15
C GLY A 53 -28.59 6.62 17.36
N GLY A 54 -28.24 6.66 16.06
CA GLY A 54 -28.18 5.49 15.19
C GLY A 54 -27.04 4.51 15.53
N ALA A 55 -27.07 3.36 14.83
CA ALA A 55 -26.03 2.35 14.91
C ALA A 55 -24.66 2.90 14.45
N VAL A 56 -23.57 2.24 14.88
CA VAL A 56 -22.23 2.59 14.43
C VAL A 56 -22.06 2.22 12.96
N LEU A 57 -21.75 3.20 12.12
CA LEU A 57 -21.51 3.00 10.69
C LEU A 57 -20.03 2.74 10.41
N ALA A 58 -19.74 1.72 9.61
CA ALA A 58 -18.39 1.45 9.11
C ALA A 58 -18.13 2.26 7.83
N VAL A 59 -17.46 3.40 7.97
CA VAL A 59 -17.22 4.38 6.91
C VAL A 59 -15.73 4.41 6.55
N ARG A 60 -15.39 4.57 5.26
CA ARG A 60 -13.98 4.72 4.87
C ARG A 60 -13.44 6.08 5.32
N PRO A 61 -12.16 6.19 5.73
CA PRO A 61 -11.57 7.48 6.11
C PRO A 61 -11.71 8.57 5.04
N GLU A 62 -11.66 8.21 3.75
CA GLU A 62 -11.84 9.14 2.62
C GLU A 62 -13.24 9.80 2.58
N ASN A 63 -14.23 9.18 3.22
CA ASN A 63 -15.59 9.67 3.35
C ASN A 63 -15.83 10.43 4.67
N LEU A 64 -14.76 10.74 5.42
CA LEU A 64 -14.84 11.43 6.71
C LEU A 64 -14.07 12.74 6.67
N GLU A 65 -14.76 13.81 7.02
CA GLU A 65 -14.14 15.11 7.28
C GLU A 65 -14.11 15.37 8.78
N ARG A 66 -12.91 15.62 9.33
CA ARG A 66 -12.75 16.04 10.72
C ARG A 66 -13.36 17.43 10.90
N ILE A 67 -14.19 17.58 11.93
CA ILE A 67 -14.72 18.87 12.36
C ILE A 67 -14.19 19.15 13.76
N ASP A 68 -13.59 20.32 13.98
CA ASP A 68 -13.16 20.74 15.30
C ASP A 68 -14.32 21.49 15.96
N ASP A 69 -15.18 20.74 16.65
CA ASP A 69 -16.26 21.33 17.45
C ASP A 69 -15.63 21.90 18.74
N GLY A 70 -15.38 23.21 18.75
CA GLY A 70 -14.84 23.91 19.91
C GLY A 70 -15.75 23.79 21.15
N ARG A 71 -15.20 23.23 22.24
CA ARG A 71 -15.60 23.31 23.68
C ARG A 71 -17.10 23.37 24.03
N GLY A 72 -17.56 22.36 24.78
CA GLY A 72 -18.66 22.52 25.77
C GLY A 72 -19.19 21.18 26.29
N GLY A 73 -19.30 21.01 27.61
CA GLY A 73 -19.77 19.79 28.32
C GLY A 73 -21.21 19.35 27.98
N THR A 74 -21.81 18.29 28.54
CA THR A 74 -21.80 17.81 29.93
C THR A 74 -22.53 16.46 30.01
N ARG A 75 -22.35 15.74 31.14
CA ARG A 75 -23.00 14.50 31.64
C ARG A 75 -24.53 14.34 31.44
N GLY A 76 -24.96 13.07 31.33
CA GLY A 76 -26.28 12.53 31.76
C GLY A 76 -26.51 11.11 31.19
N LYS A 77 -26.42 9.99 31.93
CA LYS A 77 -27.36 9.28 32.85
C LYS A 77 -28.71 8.85 32.24
N GLY A 78 -29.02 7.54 32.39
CA GLY A 78 -30.35 6.90 32.27
C GLY A 78 -30.64 6.31 30.88
N GLY A 79 -31.20 5.11 30.69
CA GLY A 79 -31.83 4.16 31.61
C GLY A 79 -32.17 2.84 30.90
N GLU A 80 -32.54 1.87 31.72
CA GLU A 80 -32.92 0.49 31.40
C GLU A 80 -34.25 0.38 30.62
N GLY A 81 -34.43 -0.76 29.92
CA GLY A 81 -35.71 -1.18 29.36
C GLY A 81 -35.61 -2.61 28.80
N SER A 82 -36.42 -3.50 29.37
CA SER A 82 -36.42 -4.96 29.24
C SER A 82 -37.56 -5.52 28.37
N ASN A 83 -37.52 -6.84 28.15
CA ASN A 83 -38.59 -7.81 27.83
C ASN A 83 -38.87 -8.14 26.34
N GLN A 84 -38.61 -9.40 25.93
CA GLN A 84 -39.51 -10.59 25.84
C GLN A 84 -40.25 -10.64 24.49
N ALA A 85 -40.71 -11.73 23.91
CA ALA A 85 -40.51 -13.18 23.91
C ALA A 85 -41.37 -13.67 22.72
N GLY A 86 -41.02 -14.78 22.05
CA GLY A 86 -41.85 -15.31 20.96
C GLY A 86 -41.32 -16.61 20.39
N GLU A 87 -42.00 -17.69 20.75
CA GLU A 87 -41.66 -19.11 20.59
C GLU A 87 -42.40 -19.75 19.40
N SER A 88 -42.07 -21.03 19.10
CA SER A 88 -42.78 -22.05 18.27
C SER A 88 -42.31 -22.19 16.80
N SER A 89 -42.07 -23.37 16.21
CA SER A 89 -41.95 -24.77 16.66
C SER A 89 -41.51 -25.70 15.50
N SER A 90 -40.87 -26.83 15.86
CA SER A 90 -40.82 -28.16 15.19
C SER A 90 -39.95 -28.46 13.93
N LEU A 91 -39.30 -29.63 13.98
CA LEU A 91 -38.31 -30.31 13.09
C LEU A 91 -38.87 -31.73 12.68
N PRO A 92 -38.14 -32.67 12.03
CA PRO A 92 -37.45 -32.79 10.71
C PRO A 92 -37.80 -34.19 10.05
N PRO A 93 -36.98 -35.01 9.31
CA PRO A 93 -35.69 -34.90 8.54
C PRO A 93 -35.81 -35.61 7.10
N PRO A 94 -34.78 -36.03 6.28
CA PRO A 94 -33.47 -36.64 6.62
C PRO A 94 -32.19 -36.27 5.82
N LYS A 95 -31.08 -36.24 6.60
CA LYS A 95 -29.76 -36.87 6.39
C LYS A 95 -28.95 -36.56 5.11
N LYS A 96 -27.90 -35.76 5.28
CA LYS A 96 -26.57 -36.04 4.69
C LYS A 96 -25.47 -35.80 5.73
N LYS A 97 -24.62 -36.82 5.92
CA LYS A 97 -23.44 -36.81 6.80
C LYS A 97 -22.39 -35.82 6.28
N PRO A 98 -21.72 -35.01 7.11
CA PRO A 98 -20.44 -34.44 6.74
C PRO A 98 -19.35 -35.45 7.10
N SER A 99 -18.78 -36.05 6.06
CA SER A 99 -17.52 -36.77 6.11
C SER A 99 -16.37 -35.81 6.44
N SER A 100 -15.48 -36.27 7.33
CA SER A 100 -14.06 -35.93 7.48
C SER A 100 -13.68 -34.44 7.59
N LEU A 101 -13.24 -34.08 8.81
CA LEU A 101 -12.28 -33.03 9.09
C LEU A 101 -10.96 -33.32 8.37
N GLU A 102 -10.86 -32.97 7.10
CA GLU A 102 -9.56 -32.73 6.47
C GLU A 102 -9.17 -31.27 6.72
N PRO A 103 -7.91 -30.97 7.11
CA PRO A 103 -7.47 -29.60 7.27
C PRO A 103 -7.62 -28.91 5.91
N LYS A 104 -8.58 -27.97 5.81
CA LYS A 104 -8.76 -27.12 4.63
C LYS A 104 -7.40 -26.51 4.31
N GLN A 105 -6.88 -26.92 3.16
CA GLN A 105 -5.60 -26.53 2.60
C GLN A 105 -5.35 -25.02 2.82
N ARG A 106 -4.41 -24.67 3.70
CA ARG A 106 -3.95 -23.30 3.99
C ARG A 106 -3.02 -22.78 2.88
N THR A 107 -3.29 -23.12 1.63
CA THR A 107 -2.48 -22.60 0.52
C THR A 107 -3.05 -21.25 0.14
N LEU A 108 -2.37 -20.18 0.58
CA LEU A 108 -2.59 -18.84 0.07
C LEU A 108 -2.54 -18.90 -1.45
N LYS A 109 -3.64 -18.53 -2.12
CA LYS A 109 -3.59 -18.25 -3.56
C LYS A 109 -2.71 -17.02 -3.71
N ARG A 110 -1.44 -17.25 -4.05
CA ARG A 110 -0.48 -16.21 -4.42
C ARG A 110 -0.97 -15.59 -5.72
N ASP A 111 -1.71 -14.50 -5.61
CA ASP A 111 -2.30 -13.85 -6.78
C ASP A 111 -1.24 -13.02 -7.51
N ASN A 112 -0.57 -13.63 -8.49
CA ASN A 112 0.36 -12.90 -9.36
C ASN A 112 -0.36 -11.99 -10.38
N ALA A 113 -1.67 -11.75 -10.24
CA ALA A 113 -2.39 -10.81 -11.10
C ALA A 113 -1.73 -9.43 -11.08
N ILE A 114 -1.30 -8.95 -9.92
CA ILE A 114 -0.68 -7.63 -9.79
C ILE A 114 0.62 -7.50 -10.61
N LEU A 115 1.46 -8.53 -10.63
CA LEU A 115 2.68 -8.52 -11.43
C LEU A 115 2.38 -8.52 -12.93
N ARG A 116 1.34 -9.26 -13.35
CA ARG A 116 0.91 -9.30 -14.76
C ARG A 116 0.26 -7.99 -15.20
N GLU A 117 -0.53 -7.36 -14.33
CA GLU A 117 -1.14 -6.05 -14.60
C GLU A 117 -0.06 -4.96 -14.70
N PHE A 118 0.89 -4.95 -13.76
CA PHE A 118 2.03 -4.04 -13.80
C PHE A 118 2.90 -4.26 -15.04
N ASP A 119 3.18 -5.51 -15.41
CA ASP A 119 4.00 -5.88 -16.56
C ASP A 119 3.34 -5.50 -17.90
N GLY A 120 2.04 -5.78 -18.02
CA GLY A 120 1.27 -5.51 -19.22
C GLY A 120 0.93 -4.03 -19.44
N SER A 121 1.10 -3.18 -18.43
CA SER A 121 0.71 -1.78 -18.56
C SER A 121 1.65 -0.98 -19.48
N PRO A 122 1.10 -0.28 -20.50
CA PRO A 122 1.86 0.62 -21.35
C PRO A 122 2.10 2.00 -20.72
N ASP A 123 1.52 2.28 -19.54
CA ASP A 123 1.61 3.60 -18.91
C ASP A 123 3.05 3.91 -18.48
N PRO A 124 3.66 4.99 -19.01
CA PRO A 124 5.00 5.41 -18.61
C PRO A 124 5.13 5.78 -17.13
N ASN A 125 4.02 6.09 -16.45
CA ASN A 125 3.99 6.39 -15.01
C ASN A 125 4.03 5.14 -14.12
N LEU A 126 3.84 3.94 -14.69
CA LEU A 126 3.94 2.68 -13.93
C LEU A 126 5.33 2.06 -14.15
N LEU A 127 6.35 2.74 -13.64
CA LEU A 127 7.75 2.35 -13.78
C LEU A 127 8.23 1.48 -12.61
N VAL A 128 7.73 1.74 -11.41
CA VAL A 128 8.13 1.05 -10.18
C VAL A 128 6.89 0.58 -9.44
N LEU A 129 6.86 -0.67 -9.00
CA LEU A 129 5.83 -1.25 -8.13
C LEU A 129 6.41 -1.43 -6.73
N TYR A 130 5.68 -1.01 -5.70
CA TYR A 130 6.04 -1.26 -4.31
C TYR A 130 4.82 -1.57 -3.45
N TYR A 131 5.05 -2.11 -2.25
CA TYR A 131 4.00 -2.39 -1.27
C TYR A 131 4.07 -1.37 -0.14
N HIS A 132 2.97 -0.67 0.09
CA HIS A 132 2.83 0.34 1.11
C HIS A 132 2.25 -0.29 2.38
N PHE A 133 3.09 -0.41 3.41
CA PHE A 133 2.74 -1.11 4.65
C PHE A 133 1.61 -0.46 5.45
N ARG A 134 1.35 0.84 5.25
CA ARG A 134 0.40 1.58 6.07
C ARG A 134 -1.06 1.26 5.72
N ASP A 135 -1.34 1.03 4.45
CA ASP A 135 -2.67 0.73 3.93
C ASP A 135 -2.78 -0.68 3.33
N ASN A 136 -1.71 -1.48 3.44
CA ASN A 136 -1.62 -2.83 2.91
C ASN A 136 -1.90 -2.90 1.39
N ALA A 137 -1.53 -1.85 0.64
CA ALA A 137 -1.80 -1.74 -0.78
C ALA A 137 -0.51 -1.77 -1.63
N PHE A 138 -0.69 -2.14 -2.90
CA PHE A 138 0.34 -1.93 -3.92
C PHE A 138 0.14 -0.57 -4.55
N ASP A 139 1.25 0.11 -4.81
CA ASP A 139 1.27 1.43 -5.40
C ASP A 139 2.44 1.53 -6.38
N CYS A 140 2.39 2.53 -7.27
CA CYS A 140 3.33 2.68 -8.36
C CYS A 140 3.93 4.07 -8.43
N PHE A 141 5.15 4.15 -8.93
CA PHE A 141 5.84 5.42 -9.15
C PHE A 141 6.28 5.57 -10.60
N ASN A 142 6.24 6.82 -11.08
CA ASN A 142 7.05 7.26 -12.21
C ASN A 142 8.52 7.47 -11.77
N SER A 143 9.40 7.87 -12.71
CA SER A 143 10.83 8.04 -12.43
C SER A 143 11.12 9.12 -11.37
N SER A 144 10.40 10.24 -11.41
CA SER A 144 10.61 11.36 -10.48
C SER A 144 10.14 11.02 -9.07
N GLU A 145 8.96 10.41 -8.95
CA GLU A 145 8.40 9.94 -7.68
C GLU A 145 9.28 8.87 -7.04
N TYR A 146 9.78 7.92 -7.84
CA TYR A 146 10.72 6.92 -7.37
C TYR A 146 11.99 7.55 -6.81
N HIS A 147 12.61 8.50 -7.53
CA HIS A 147 13.81 9.19 -7.03
C HIS A 147 13.55 9.92 -5.70
N ALA A 148 12.47 10.69 -5.63
CA ALA A 148 12.09 11.42 -4.42
C ALA A 148 11.83 10.46 -3.25
N GLN A 149 11.12 9.35 -3.50
CA GLN A 149 10.83 8.36 -2.47
C GLN A 149 12.09 7.66 -1.96
N MET A 150 12.99 7.25 -2.87
CA MET A 150 14.25 6.62 -2.49
C MET A 150 15.09 7.53 -1.62
N ILE A 151 15.18 8.83 -1.95
CA ILE A 151 15.91 9.80 -1.14
C ILE A 151 15.30 9.93 0.26
N ARG A 152 13.97 10.01 0.39
CA ARG A 152 13.28 10.02 1.70
C ARG A 152 13.57 8.77 2.53
N TYR A 153 13.72 7.60 1.87
CA TYR A 153 14.13 6.38 2.54
C TYR A 153 15.56 6.45 3.07
N TYR A 154 16.51 6.95 2.28
CA TYR A 154 17.88 7.20 2.76
C TYR A 154 17.92 8.14 3.96
N GLU A 155 17.17 9.24 3.92
CA GLU A 155 17.04 10.19 5.02
C GLU A 155 16.42 9.56 6.27
N SER A 156 15.61 8.51 6.10
CA SER A 156 14.99 7.75 7.19
C SER A 156 15.81 6.54 7.66
N GLY A 157 17.05 6.37 7.18
CA GLY A 157 17.95 5.29 7.59
C GLY A 157 17.74 3.96 6.85
N LEU A 158 16.99 3.95 5.75
CA LEU A 158 16.88 2.84 4.81
C LEU A 158 17.86 3.03 3.66
N SER A 159 18.75 2.06 3.42
CA SER A 159 19.67 2.08 2.28
C SER A 159 19.42 0.92 1.35
N VAL A 160 19.75 1.07 0.06
CA VAL A 160 19.76 -0.06 -0.87
C VAL A 160 20.81 -1.06 -0.39
N ARG A 161 20.43 -2.34 -0.32
CA ARG A 161 21.30 -3.44 0.10
C ARG A 161 21.31 -4.59 -0.89
N LEU A 162 20.27 -4.69 -1.71
CA LEU A 162 20.12 -5.79 -2.65
C LEU A 162 19.57 -5.26 -3.97
N VAL A 163 20.14 -5.70 -5.08
CA VAL A 163 19.55 -5.54 -6.42
C VAL A 163 19.58 -6.89 -7.10
N VAL A 164 18.40 -7.37 -7.49
CA VAL A 164 18.27 -8.68 -8.15
C VAL A 164 17.55 -8.53 -9.49
N PRO A 165 18.12 -9.00 -10.60
CA PRO A 165 17.44 -9.00 -11.88
C PRO A 165 16.25 -9.96 -11.87
N ARG A 166 15.15 -9.52 -12.48
CA ARG A 166 13.93 -10.31 -12.64
C ARG A 166 13.42 -10.14 -14.06
N LYS A 167 12.73 -11.15 -14.56
CA LYS A 167 12.04 -11.08 -15.84
C LYS A 167 10.59 -11.47 -15.65
N ILE A 168 9.66 -10.69 -16.18
CA ILE A 168 8.22 -11.00 -16.20
C ILE A 168 7.79 -10.86 -17.65
N GLY A 169 7.21 -11.92 -18.24
CA GLY A 169 6.92 -11.94 -19.66
C GLY A 169 8.15 -11.58 -20.51
N ASN A 170 8.04 -10.49 -21.26
CA ASN A 170 9.10 -9.98 -22.14
C ASN A 170 9.84 -8.76 -21.59
N ASN A 171 9.54 -8.31 -20.37
CA ASN A 171 10.19 -7.15 -19.77
C ASN A 171 11.19 -7.57 -18.68
N ASP A 172 12.28 -6.81 -18.61
CA ASP A 172 13.30 -6.95 -17.58
C ASP A 172 13.06 -5.97 -16.43
N TYR A 173 13.41 -6.39 -15.22
CA TYR A 173 13.18 -5.68 -13.97
C TYR A 173 14.39 -5.75 -13.03
N PHE A 174 14.46 -4.82 -12.10
CA PHE A 174 15.24 -4.96 -10.87
C PHE A 174 14.29 -5.10 -9.69
N LEU A 175 14.51 -6.12 -8.86
CA LEU A 175 14.04 -6.13 -7.50
C LEU A 175 15.07 -5.40 -6.63
N VAL A 176 14.77 -4.17 -6.27
CA VAL A 176 15.61 -3.31 -5.42
C VAL A 176 15.17 -3.47 -3.97
N GLY A 177 16.02 -4.11 -3.16
CA GLY A 177 15.82 -4.31 -1.73
C GLY A 177 16.53 -3.24 -0.89
N LEU A 178 15.77 -2.58 -0.02
CA LEU A 178 16.23 -1.61 0.97
C LEU A 178 16.14 -2.20 2.37
N ARG A 179 17.14 -1.94 3.21
CA ARG A 179 17.11 -2.30 4.64
C ARG A 179 17.35 -1.09 5.50
N HIS A 180 16.63 -1.04 6.62
CA HIS A 180 16.96 -0.09 7.69
C HIS A 180 18.21 -0.60 8.42
N SER A 181 19.06 0.34 8.83
CA SER A 181 20.22 0.06 9.72
C SER A 181 19.88 -0.67 11.03
N ARG A 182 18.63 -0.61 11.47
CA ARG A 182 18.14 -1.27 12.68
C ARG A 182 17.39 -2.54 12.29
N GLU A 183 17.86 -3.69 12.73
CA GLU A 183 17.32 -4.99 12.29
C GLU A 183 15.84 -5.19 12.69
N ASP A 184 15.45 -4.73 13.87
CA ASP A 184 14.10 -4.80 14.42
C ASP A 184 13.03 -4.06 13.59
N LYS A 185 13.46 -3.13 12.72
CA LYS A 185 12.58 -2.38 11.82
C LYS A 185 12.39 -3.05 10.46
N ASN A 186 13.09 -4.14 10.16
CA ASN A 186 12.96 -4.83 8.89
C ASN A 186 11.93 -5.94 9.00
N ALA A 187 10.82 -5.81 8.27
CA ALA A 187 9.78 -6.82 8.14
C ALA A 187 9.94 -7.61 6.84
N LEU A 188 9.32 -8.79 6.74
CA LEU A 188 9.28 -9.52 5.48
C LEU A 188 8.53 -8.72 4.41
N CYS A 189 9.12 -8.62 3.22
CA CYS A 189 8.57 -7.81 2.14
C CYS A 189 7.68 -8.61 1.19
N GLU A 190 6.43 -8.16 1.03
CA GLU A 190 5.44 -8.75 0.12
C GLU A 190 5.86 -8.68 -1.36
N VAL A 191 6.46 -7.56 -1.81
CA VAL A 191 6.94 -7.45 -3.21
C VAL A 191 8.00 -8.51 -3.49
N ALA A 192 8.99 -8.64 -2.60
CA ALA A 192 10.04 -9.64 -2.75
C ALA A 192 9.45 -11.05 -2.80
N PHE A 193 8.49 -11.35 -1.92
CA PHE A 193 7.83 -12.65 -1.88
C PHE A 193 7.08 -12.96 -3.18
N ASN A 194 6.35 -11.99 -3.74
CA ASN A 194 5.70 -12.11 -5.04
C ASN A 194 6.74 -12.34 -6.17
N CYS A 195 7.92 -11.73 -6.05
CA CYS A 195 9.08 -11.95 -6.92
C CYS A 195 9.93 -13.20 -6.56
N LYS A 196 9.34 -14.16 -5.83
CA LYS A 196 9.97 -15.45 -5.44
C LYS A 196 11.28 -15.28 -4.66
N ARG A 197 11.41 -14.20 -3.87
CA ARG A 197 12.56 -13.92 -3.02
C ARG A 197 12.11 -13.71 -1.58
N SER A 198 12.82 -14.32 -0.63
CA SER A 198 12.70 -13.92 0.78
C SER A 198 13.60 -12.72 1.02
N PHE A 199 13.04 -11.64 1.56
CA PHE A 199 13.78 -10.43 1.88
C PHE A 199 13.15 -9.75 3.10
N SER A 200 13.99 -9.34 4.06
CA SER A 200 13.57 -8.55 5.22
C SER A 200 13.98 -7.09 5.02
N GLY A 201 13.00 -6.21 4.90
CA GLY A 201 13.14 -4.79 4.57
C GLY A 201 11.99 -4.31 3.67
N ILE A 202 12.30 -3.35 2.81
CA ILE A 202 11.38 -2.85 1.77
C ILE A 202 11.93 -3.29 0.42
N SER A 203 11.08 -3.73 -0.51
CA SER A 203 11.51 -4.01 -1.88
C SER A 203 10.62 -3.29 -2.88
N MET A 204 11.24 -2.88 -3.98
CA MET A 204 10.60 -2.26 -5.12
C MET A 204 10.94 -3.05 -6.37
N LEU A 205 9.94 -3.27 -7.23
CA LEU A 205 10.14 -3.87 -8.53
C LEU A 205 10.18 -2.76 -9.58
N VAL A 206 11.34 -2.53 -10.18
CA VAL A 206 11.64 -1.41 -11.07
C VAL A 206 11.81 -1.93 -12.50
N LYS A 207 11.06 -1.39 -13.48
CA LYS A 207 11.23 -1.74 -14.91
C LYS A 207 12.59 -1.28 -15.43
N GLN A 208 13.28 -2.15 -16.17
CA GLN A 208 14.54 -1.82 -16.86
C GLN A 208 14.27 -1.07 -18.17
N ARG A 209 13.87 0.19 -18.04
CA ARG A 209 13.57 1.09 -19.15
C ARG A 209 14.25 2.43 -18.93
N CYS A 210 14.43 3.22 -19.99
CA CYS A 210 14.92 4.57 -19.85
C CYS A 210 13.96 5.40 -18.98
N PHE A 211 14.46 6.01 -17.91
CA PHE A 211 13.64 6.81 -16.98
C PHE A 211 13.15 8.15 -17.57
N VAL A 212 13.56 8.45 -18.81
CA VAL A 212 13.22 9.68 -19.52
C VAL A 212 12.36 9.41 -20.76
N CYS A 213 12.72 8.42 -21.59
CA CYS A 213 11.99 8.12 -22.84
C CYS A 213 11.30 6.75 -22.85
N HIS A 214 11.37 6.01 -21.74
CA HIS A 214 10.71 4.71 -21.53
C HIS A 214 11.10 3.59 -22.50
N ARG A 215 12.15 3.78 -23.30
CA ARG A 215 12.72 2.76 -24.18
C ARG A 215 13.23 1.58 -23.35
N ALA A 216 12.81 0.37 -23.70
CA ALA A 216 13.31 -0.86 -23.10
C ALA A 216 14.79 -1.13 -23.46
N GLY A 217 15.50 -1.87 -22.62
CA GLY A 217 16.91 -2.21 -22.84
C GLY A 217 17.86 -1.01 -22.72
N ALA A 218 17.42 0.08 -22.09
CA ALA A 218 18.31 1.19 -21.79
C ALA A 218 19.40 0.72 -20.79
N PRO A 219 20.68 1.08 -21.01
CA PRO A 219 21.75 0.68 -20.11
C PRO A 219 21.55 1.30 -18.72
N HIS A 220 22.19 0.68 -17.73
CA HIS A 220 22.25 1.25 -16.39
C HIS A 220 22.87 2.65 -16.42
N CYS A 221 22.53 3.43 -15.40
CA CYS A 221 23.18 4.70 -15.12
C CYS A 221 24.72 4.56 -15.19
N SER A 222 25.39 5.40 -15.99
CA SER A 222 26.86 5.35 -16.14
C SER A 222 27.61 5.71 -14.86
N GLY A 223 26.93 6.29 -13.87
CA GLY A 223 27.45 6.45 -12.52
C GLY A 223 27.74 5.11 -11.82
N GLY A 224 27.28 3.97 -12.38
CA GLY A 224 27.56 2.62 -11.89
C GLY A 224 26.53 2.09 -10.91
N CYS A 225 25.52 2.88 -10.52
CA CYS A 225 24.41 2.38 -9.70
C CYS A 225 23.44 1.54 -10.55
N ARG A 226 22.89 0.47 -9.98
CA ARG A 226 21.91 -0.41 -10.65
C ARG A 226 20.46 -0.10 -10.28
N CYS A 227 20.18 1.15 -9.92
CA CYS A 227 18.84 1.58 -9.48
C CYS A 227 18.07 2.42 -10.51
N ALA A 228 18.68 2.76 -11.66
CA ALA A 228 18.06 3.50 -12.76
C ALA A 228 18.73 3.20 -14.11
N CYS A 229 18.00 3.39 -15.20
CA CYS A 229 18.49 3.20 -16.58
C CYS A 229 18.24 4.44 -17.44
N TYR A 230 19.18 4.75 -18.33
CA TYR A 230 19.10 5.90 -19.23
C TYR A 230 19.62 5.52 -20.62
N CYS A 231 18.95 5.98 -21.67
CA CYS A 231 19.57 5.94 -23.00
C CYS A 231 20.80 6.87 -23.03
N PRO A 232 21.85 6.55 -23.81
CA PRO A 232 23.01 7.42 -23.98
C PRO A 232 22.63 8.82 -24.50
N GLY A 233 23.49 9.80 -24.23
CA GLY A 233 23.33 11.18 -24.69
C GLY A 233 22.24 11.93 -23.91
N GLY A 234 21.34 12.61 -24.62
CA GLY A 234 20.42 13.58 -24.00
C GLY A 234 19.43 13.01 -22.97
N CYS A 235 19.13 11.70 -22.98
CA CYS A 235 18.31 11.11 -21.90
C CYS A 235 19.11 10.98 -20.60
N GLU A 236 20.38 10.60 -20.70
CA GLU A 236 21.25 10.48 -19.55
C GLU A 236 21.54 11.85 -18.92
N GLU A 237 21.81 12.88 -19.72
CA GLU A 237 22.05 14.24 -19.22
C GLU A 237 20.83 14.78 -18.45
N ARG A 238 19.64 14.63 -19.04
CA ARG A 238 18.39 15.04 -18.37
C ARG A 238 18.16 14.25 -17.09
N GLY A 239 18.21 12.92 -17.18
CA GLY A 239 17.93 12.04 -16.05
C GLY A 239 18.93 12.16 -14.90
N ARG A 240 20.20 12.46 -15.21
CA ARG A 240 21.26 12.67 -14.22
C ARG A 240 20.96 13.86 -13.30
N THR A 241 20.25 14.88 -13.77
CA THR A 241 19.87 16.04 -12.95
C THR A 241 19.00 15.60 -11.77
N ASP A 242 18.00 14.75 -12.03
CA ASP A 242 17.08 14.26 -11.00
C ASP A 242 17.69 13.11 -10.19
N HIS A 243 18.54 12.31 -10.84
CA HIS A 243 19.07 11.07 -10.27
C HIS A 243 20.40 11.23 -9.52
N GLY A 244 21.16 12.28 -9.79
CA GLY A 244 22.55 12.40 -9.34
C GLY A 244 22.75 12.23 -7.84
N ARG A 245 21.84 12.82 -7.03
CA ARG A 245 21.86 12.66 -5.57
C ARG A 245 21.64 11.20 -5.15
N LEU A 246 20.63 10.54 -5.71
CA LEU A 246 20.33 9.14 -5.41
C LEU A 246 21.46 8.21 -5.87
N CYS A 247 22.02 8.45 -7.07
CA CYS A 247 23.15 7.69 -7.61
C CYS A 247 24.30 7.64 -6.61
N ARG A 248 24.66 8.80 -6.04
CA ARG A 248 25.73 8.90 -5.05
C ARG A 248 25.42 8.08 -3.79
N LEU A 249 24.23 8.24 -3.21
CA LEU A 249 23.80 7.50 -2.02
C LEU A 249 23.84 5.98 -2.22
N VAL A 250 23.40 5.51 -3.40
CA VAL A 250 23.41 4.07 -3.73
C VAL A 250 24.84 3.55 -3.90
N ARG A 251 25.75 4.32 -4.49
CA ARG A 251 27.16 3.93 -4.65
C ARG A 251 27.94 3.91 -3.33
N GLU A 252 27.58 4.79 -2.42
CA GLU A 252 28.15 4.84 -1.07
C GLU A 252 27.57 3.74 -0.16
N SER A 253 26.52 3.06 -0.62
CA SER A 253 25.93 1.91 0.07
C SER A 253 26.64 0.61 -0.30
N ASP A 254 26.76 -0.29 0.67
CA ASP A 254 27.20 -1.66 0.45
C ASP A 254 26.04 -2.48 -0.14
N VAL A 255 25.96 -2.45 -1.48
CA VAL A 255 24.89 -3.07 -2.28
C VAL A 255 25.37 -4.42 -2.81
N THR A 256 24.68 -5.49 -2.40
CA THR A 256 24.81 -6.79 -3.05
C THR A 256 24.03 -6.81 -4.35
N VAL A 257 24.70 -7.19 -5.43
CA VAL A 257 24.06 -7.37 -6.72
C VAL A 257 24.13 -8.84 -7.11
N GLU A 258 22.96 -9.44 -7.28
CA GLU A 258 22.84 -10.79 -7.81
C GLU A 258 22.86 -10.73 -9.35
N GLU A 259 23.52 -11.70 -9.99
CA GLU A 259 23.60 -11.77 -11.46
C GLU A 259 22.57 -12.72 -12.06
N GLU A 260 22.09 -13.67 -11.26
CA GLU A 260 21.11 -14.66 -11.70
C GLU A 260 19.74 -14.00 -11.92
N CYS A 261 19.31 -13.98 -13.18
CA CYS A 261 17.99 -13.50 -13.55
C CYS A 261 16.97 -14.64 -13.49
N MET A 262 15.96 -14.48 -12.63
CA MET A 262 14.85 -15.42 -12.52
C MET A 262 13.66 -14.94 -13.35
N GLN A 263 13.14 -15.82 -14.21
CA GLN A 263 11.84 -15.64 -14.88
C GLN A 263 10.71 -15.86 -13.87
N LEU A 264 9.87 -14.86 -13.73
CA LEU A 264 8.64 -14.86 -12.94
C LEU A 264 7.47 -15.03 -13.92
N LEU A 265 6.96 -16.26 -14.00
CA LEU A 265 5.89 -16.72 -14.91
C LEU A 265 6.29 -16.85 -16.37
#